data_AF-A0A5C5YAF3-F1
#
_entry.id   AF-A0A5C5YAF3-F1
#
_cell.length_a   1.000
_cell.length_b   1.000
_cell.length_c   1.000
_cell.angle_alpha   90.00
_cell.angle_beta   90.00
_cell.angle_gamma   90.00
#
_symmetry.space_group_name_H-M   'P 1'
#
loop_
_entity.id
_entity.type
_entity.pdbx_description
1 polymer ?
#
loop_
_entity_poly.entity_id
_entity_poly.type
_entity_poly.pdbx_seq_one_letter_code
_entity_poly.pdbx_strand_id
1 'polypeptide(L)'
;MKYIPYCLATLAVLACMPSSVAEAESPTGGASNASSQKHPAPASDPDNEGGWVLNPDVSDEFDGDQLDQDKWFVEGTDGEYYIWKGRPPSQFAPHNVLVEDGKLKIRSQWEPEFEFAKEDYADGAHNDTYGVWEGQPFPVTTGGVISNKRFLYGYMEARTKAGNASMTSSFWAIGYQSELDIYEQIGNPAIKTGDIQEDMWKASIHDWSPPAKRPTRRFGLKTKLPFRVADDFHVYGAEWGEDYLKLYLDGELIWETTREREGKSWVLNNPLEIWFDSEIFTWLGMPTKEGLPMDYEIDYVRVWQKPSKHLLARQFFGFEGPILFQDNPKPNMLVPESSEVNQYQQFWQFGEDALTRFAITKDQAVQGIKSLRFDPNGLNVHVSAVTPPAAVQISDGQFDLSLSVYLEKDCGLQSLNVSLSDPEVVLDGFDLKDVPKEQWVKMTKTFQRDQASGDSDRLRLRFMKDQVEPGEGMIYIDDISISAHDPSASAPAMSVIQGKTVKKSPNDMTLQEFVDMEKAKWQENGWPWNQQAVEANFKEMDVDQNGLASGQERQTWFAKRAAEVAKEKATKPQSP
;
A
#
# COMPACT_ATOMS: atom_id res chain seq x y z
N MET A 1 -33.12 -24.59 -37.71
CA MET A 1 -34.60 -24.41 -37.60
C MET A 1 -34.92 -24.35 -36.11
N LYS A 2 -35.61 -23.37 -35.53
CA LYS A 2 -36.21 -22.12 -35.98
C LYS A 2 -36.22 -21.22 -34.75
N TYR A 3 -35.76 -19.98 -34.91
CA TYR A 3 -36.11 -18.86 -34.04
C TYR A 3 -37.60 -18.56 -34.20
N ILE A 4 -38.28 -18.21 -33.10
CA ILE A 4 -39.57 -17.52 -33.10
C ILE A 4 -39.41 -16.31 -32.16
N PRO A 5 -39.60 -15.07 -32.63
CA PRO A 5 -39.64 -13.89 -31.79
C PRO A 5 -41.08 -13.59 -31.36
N TYR A 6 -41.25 -13.08 -30.14
CA TYR A 6 -42.48 -12.40 -29.73
C TYR A 6 -42.24 -10.89 -29.72
N CYS A 7 -42.92 -10.22 -30.64
CA CYS A 7 -43.21 -8.80 -30.55
C CYS A 7 -44.28 -8.59 -29.47
N LEU A 8 -44.11 -7.57 -28.63
CA LEU A 8 -45.24 -6.86 -28.03
C LEU A 8 -44.92 -5.37 -28.01
N ALA A 9 -45.81 -4.65 -28.70
CA ALA A 9 -45.81 -3.21 -28.88
C ALA A 9 -46.31 -2.51 -27.61
N THR A 10 -45.73 -1.35 -27.31
CA THR A 10 -46.32 -0.38 -26.38
C THR A 10 -46.46 0.97 -27.07
N LEU A 11 -47.70 1.43 -27.09
CA LEU A 11 -48.19 2.66 -27.71
C LEU A 11 -47.53 3.91 -27.10
N ALA A 12 -47.11 4.81 -27.98
CA ALA A 12 -46.88 6.21 -27.67
C ALA A 12 -48.23 6.96 -27.67
N VAL A 13 -48.51 7.71 -26.60
CA VAL A 13 -49.56 8.75 -26.59
C VAL A 13 -48.86 10.09 -26.45
N LEU A 14 -48.81 10.82 -27.57
CA LEU A 14 -48.44 12.22 -27.64
C LEU A 14 -49.61 13.06 -27.11
N ALA A 15 -49.37 13.86 -26.07
CA ALA A 15 -50.25 14.96 -25.70
C ALA A 15 -49.44 16.27 -25.79
N CYS A 16 -49.70 17.03 -26.86
CA CYS A 16 -49.26 18.42 -27.00
C CYS A 16 -50.04 19.31 -26.03
N MET A 17 -49.34 20.18 -25.29
CA MET A 17 -49.86 21.48 -24.82
C MET A 17 -48.72 22.51 -24.73
N PRO A 18 -49.04 23.82 -24.86
CA PRO A 18 -48.18 24.81 -25.50
C PRO A 18 -47.22 25.52 -24.54
N SER A 19 -46.11 25.98 -25.12
CA SER A 19 -45.16 26.91 -24.53
C SER A 19 -45.82 28.27 -24.25
N SER A 20 -45.70 28.77 -23.01
CA SER A 20 -45.74 30.20 -22.72
C SER A 20 -44.53 30.55 -21.87
N VAL A 21 -43.68 31.42 -22.43
CA VAL A 21 -42.58 32.09 -21.74
C VAL A 21 -43.17 33.00 -20.67
N ALA A 22 -42.72 32.86 -19.43
CA ALA A 22 -42.84 33.87 -18.40
C ALA A 22 -41.49 33.97 -17.68
N GLU A 23 -40.88 35.15 -17.78
CA GLU A 23 -39.73 35.56 -16.98
C GLU A 23 -40.09 35.44 -15.49
N ALA A 24 -39.23 34.78 -14.72
CA ALA A 24 -39.28 34.80 -13.27
C ALA A 24 -38.01 35.47 -12.76
N GLU A 25 -38.21 36.69 -12.26
CA GLU A 25 -37.26 37.45 -11.46
C GLU A 25 -36.82 36.65 -10.22
N SER A 26 -35.59 36.94 -9.79
CA SER A 26 -34.94 36.40 -8.61
C SER A 26 -35.71 36.67 -7.31
N PRO A 27 -35.88 35.68 -6.42
CA PRO A 27 -36.12 35.93 -5.01
C PRO A 27 -34.80 35.89 -4.24
N THR A 28 -34.36 37.08 -3.86
CA THR A 28 -33.41 37.31 -2.77
C THR A 28 -33.89 36.68 -1.46
N GLY A 29 -32.96 36.08 -0.71
CA GLY A 29 -32.97 36.09 0.75
C GLY A 29 -33.87 35.06 1.43
N GLY A 30 -33.33 33.87 1.63
CA GLY A 30 -33.84 32.89 2.58
C GLY A 30 -32.74 31.88 2.90
N ALA A 31 -31.82 32.25 3.79
CA ALA A 31 -30.85 31.32 4.34
C ALA A 31 -31.61 30.21 5.08
N SER A 32 -31.77 29.06 4.43
CA SER A 32 -32.09 27.82 5.13
C SER A 32 -30.89 27.49 6.00
N ASN A 33 -31.06 27.60 7.32
CA ASN A 33 -30.18 26.96 8.29
C ASN A 33 -30.30 25.44 8.09
N ALA A 34 -29.59 24.90 7.11
CA ALA A 34 -29.12 23.53 7.17
C ALA A 34 -28.20 23.49 8.39
N SER A 35 -28.60 22.81 9.47
CA SER A 35 -27.69 22.58 10.57
C SER A 35 -26.54 21.74 10.00
N SER A 36 -25.39 22.36 9.76
CA SER A 36 -24.16 21.64 9.45
C SER A 36 -23.91 20.71 10.63
N GLN A 37 -24.20 19.41 10.48
CA GLN A 37 -23.77 18.43 11.47
C GLN A 37 -22.25 18.58 11.54
N LYS A 38 -21.76 19.06 12.68
CA LYS A 38 -20.32 19.17 12.93
C LYS A 38 -19.84 17.73 13.05
N HIS A 39 -19.19 17.22 12.00
CA HIS A 39 -18.57 15.90 12.04
C HIS A 39 -17.63 15.81 13.25
N PRO A 40 -17.51 14.62 13.88
CA PRO A 40 -16.63 14.44 15.02
C PRO A 40 -15.19 14.79 14.64
N ALA A 41 -14.48 15.46 15.55
CA ALA A 41 -13.04 15.73 15.43
C ALA A 41 -12.24 14.58 16.06
N PRO A 42 -10.96 14.38 15.67
CA PRO A 42 -10.08 13.40 16.30
C PRO A 42 -10.00 13.57 17.82
N ALA A 43 -9.93 12.48 18.59
CA ALA A 43 -9.79 12.55 20.04
C ALA A 43 -8.49 13.26 20.47
N SER A 44 -7.44 13.17 19.65
CA SER A 44 -6.16 13.86 19.88
C SER A 44 -6.17 15.34 19.47
N ASP A 45 -7.20 15.81 18.79
CA ASP A 45 -7.34 17.19 18.29
C ASP A 45 -8.82 17.64 18.29
N PRO A 46 -9.43 17.81 19.48
CA PRO A 46 -10.87 18.05 19.60
C PRO A 46 -11.32 19.41 19.02
N ASP A 47 -10.41 20.37 18.93
CA ASP A 47 -10.65 21.69 18.32
C ASP A 47 -10.39 21.69 16.80
N ASN A 48 -9.87 20.59 16.26
CA ASN A 48 -9.49 20.40 14.87
C ASN A 48 -8.49 21.47 14.36
N GLU A 49 -7.50 21.79 15.17
CA GLU A 49 -6.42 22.73 14.78
C GLU A 49 -5.60 22.19 13.60
N GLY A 50 -5.57 20.86 13.43
CA GLY A 50 -4.89 20.15 12.34
C GLY A 50 -5.59 20.21 10.98
N GLY A 51 -6.82 20.76 10.91
CA GLY A 51 -7.57 20.90 9.67
C GLY A 51 -8.00 19.56 9.05
N TRP A 52 -8.31 18.58 9.91
CA TRP A 52 -8.75 17.24 9.54
C TRP A 52 -10.13 17.26 8.89
N VAL A 53 -10.27 16.49 7.81
CA VAL A 53 -11.53 16.25 7.10
C VAL A 53 -11.87 14.78 7.20
N LEU A 54 -13.06 14.46 7.71
CA LEU A 54 -13.53 13.08 7.85
C LEU A 54 -13.63 12.41 6.47
N ASN A 55 -13.08 11.20 6.35
CA ASN A 55 -13.24 10.33 5.19
C ASN A 55 -14.41 9.35 5.46
N PRO A 56 -15.61 9.60 4.90
CA PRO A 56 -16.79 8.80 5.19
C PRO A 56 -16.75 7.38 4.59
N ASP A 57 -15.91 7.14 3.57
CA ASP A 57 -15.85 5.85 2.86
C ASP A 57 -15.19 4.74 3.68
N VAL A 58 -14.45 5.13 4.72
CA VAL A 58 -13.73 4.23 5.64
C VAL A 58 -13.97 4.59 7.11
N SER A 59 -15.01 5.40 7.38
CA SER A 59 -15.47 5.74 8.73
C SER A 59 -16.88 5.21 8.97
N ASP A 60 -17.14 4.74 10.18
CA ASP A 60 -18.43 4.20 10.58
C ASP A 60 -18.68 4.38 12.08
N GLU A 61 -19.92 4.72 12.42
CA GLU A 61 -20.43 4.83 13.79
C GLU A 61 -21.20 3.57 14.20
N PHE A 62 -21.46 2.65 13.26
CA PHE A 62 -22.18 1.39 13.50
C PHE A 62 -23.56 1.53 14.15
N ASP A 63 -24.22 2.68 13.95
CA ASP A 63 -25.56 2.99 14.46
C ASP A 63 -26.70 2.36 13.63
N GLY A 64 -26.37 1.67 12.53
CA GLY A 64 -27.35 0.97 11.68
C GLY A 64 -27.85 -0.33 12.29
N ASP A 65 -28.91 -0.90 11.70
CA ASP A 65 -29.43 -2.23 12.09
C ASP A 65 -28.56 -3.39 11.54
N GLN A 66 -27.65 -3.09 10.61
CA GLN A 66 -26.74 -4.02 9.96
C GLN A 66 -25.47 -3.29 9.53
N LEU A 67 -24.40 -4.04 9.27
CA LEU A 67 -23.15 -3.47 8.77
C LEU A 67 -23.35 -2.88 7.37
N ASP A 68 -22.79 -1.69 7.13
CA ASP A 68 -22.78 -1.06 5.81
C ASP A 68 -21.82 -1.80 4.88
N GLN A 69 -22.38 -2.69 4.05
CA GLN A 69 -21.60 -3.50 3.11
C GLN A 69 -21.05 -2.72 1.90
N ASP A 70 -21.49 -1.47 1.69
CA ASP A 70 -20.85 -0.58 0.71
C ASP A 70 -19.47 -0.14 1.23
N LYS A 71 -19.30 -0.06 2.56
CA LYS A 71 -18.04 0.28 3.22
C LYS A 71 -17.21 -0.92 3.64
N TRP A 72 -17.86 -2.02 4.04
CA TRP A 72 -17.19 -3.15 4.69
C TRP A 72 -17.46 -4.49 3.99
N PHE A 73 -16.39 -5.21 3.67
CA PHE A 73 -16.43 -6.61 3.28
C PHE A 73 -16.39 -7.50 4.53
N VAL A 74 -17.25 -8.53 4.56
CA VAL A 74 -17.35 -9.49 5.67
C VAL A 74 -16.83 -10.85 5.22
N GLU A 75 -15.79 -11.35 5.91
CA GLU A 75 -15.15 -12.62 5.59
C GLU A 75 -16.14 -13.81 5.61
N GLY A 76 -16.14 -14.59 4.52
CA GLY A 76 -16.98 -15.76 4.34
C GLY A 76 -18.38 -15.48 3.80
N THR A 77 -18.75 -14.22 3.55
CA THR A 77 -20.03 -13.89 2.89
C THR A 77 -20.08 -14.51 1.50
N ASP A 78 -21.16 -15.21 1.20
CA ASP A 78 -21.33 -16.00 -0.03
C ASP A 78 -20.19 -17.02 -0.31
N GLY A 79 -19.44 -17.40 0.73
CA GLY A 79 -18.28 -18.31 0.62
C GLY A 79 -17.01 -17.64 0.12
N GLU A 80 -17.00 -16.31 -0.03
CA GLU A 80 -15.86 -15.53 -0.48
C GLU A 80 -15.00 -15.06 0.71
N TYR A 81 -13.68 -15.11 0.52
CA TYR A 81 -12.70 -14.77 1.56
C TYR A 81 -11.60 -13.90 0.99
N TYR A 82 -11.08 -12.95 1.75
CA TYR A 82 -9.98 -12.09 1.32
C TYR A 82 -8.68 -12.46 2.05
N ILE A 83 -7.60 -12.72 1.29
CA ILE A 83 -6.29 -13.20 1.76
C ILE A 83 -6.32 -14.63 2.32
N TRP A 84 -7.19 -14.93 3.28
CA TRP A 84 -7.31 -16.23 3.96
C TRP A 84 -8.68 -16.41 4.64
N LYS A 85 -8.92 -17.58 5.25
CA LYS A 85 -10.18 -17.88 5.96
C LYS A 85 -10.09 -17.73 7.49
N GLY A 86 -9.04 -17.08 7.96
CA GLY A 86 -8.69 -16.91 9.37
C GLY A 86 -7.45 -17.71 9.72
N ARG A 87 -7.08 -17.69 11.00
CA ARG A 87 -5.93 -18.44 11.50
C ARG A 87 -6.38 -19.76 12.11
N PRO A 88 -6.01 -20.91 11.52
CA PRO A 88 -6.31 -22.20 12.12
C PRO A 88 -5.80 -22.30 13.56
N PRO A 89 -6.55 -22.95 14.46
CA PRO A 89 -7.74 -23.75 14.17
C PRO A 89 -9.04 -22.93 14.02
N SER A 90 -9.01 -21.61 14.23
CA SER A 90 -10.20 -20.77 14.04
C SER A 90 -10.47 -20.45 12.57
N GLN A 91 -11.75 -20.30 12.20
CA GLN A 91 -12.16 -19.89 10.85
C GLN A 91 -13.14 -18.71 10.93
N PHE A 92 -13.01 -17.75 10.00
CA PHE A 92 -13.98 -16.69 9.81
C PHE A 92 -15.31 -17.25 9.29
N ALA A 93 -16.41 -16.84 9.92
CA ALA A 93 -17.77 -17.12 9.51
C ALA A 93 -18.61 -15.83 9.57
N PRO A 94 -19.41 -15.52 8.54
CA PRO A 94 -20.04 -14.20 8.40
C PRO A 94 -21.07 -13.91 9.50
N HIS A 95 -21.70 -14.93 10.09
CA HIS A 95 -22.66 -14.75 11.20
C HIS A 95 -22.02 -14.31 12.53
N ASN A 96 -20.68 -14.25 12.58
CA ASN A 96 -19.93 -13.71 13.72
C ASN A 96 -19.66 -12.21 13.63
N VAL A 97 -20.12 -11.55 12.57
CA VAL A 97 -20.06 -10.10 12.39
C VAL A 97 -21.46 -9.55 12.62
N LEU A 98 -21.62 -8.79 13.70
CA LEU A 98 -22.92 -8.31 14.17
C LEU A 98 -22.88 -6.79 14.34
N VAL A 99 -23.99 -6.12 14.05
CA VAL A 99 -24.19 -4.73 14.49
C VAL A 99 -25.35 -4.73 15.49
N GLU A 100 -25.02 -4.40 16.74
CA GLU A 100 -25.95 -4.46 17.87
C GLU A 100 -25.59 -3.37 18.90
N ASP A 101 -26.60 -2.68 19.43
CA ASP A 101 -26.42 -1.64 20.46
C ASP A 101 -25.49 -0.49 20.03
N GLY A 102 -25.55 -0.11 18.75
CA GLY A 102 -24.73 0.94 18.13
C GLY A 102 -23.24 0.58 18.04
N LYS A 103 -22.93 -0.71 17.83
CA LYS A 103 -21.56 -1.22 17.79
C LYS A 103 -21.42 -2.32 16.76
N LEU A 104 -20.26 -2.36 16.11
CA LEU A 104 -19.78 -3.57 15.47
C LEU A 104 -19.28 -4.54 16.55
N LYS A 105 -19.71 -5.79 16.51
CA LYS A 105 -19.22 -6.88 17.34
C LYS A 105 -18.62 -7.96 16.46
N ILE A 106 -17.36 -8.30 16.73
CA ILE A 106 -16.70 -9.49 16.18
C ILE A 106 -16.77 -10.58 17.24
N ARG A 107 -17.61 -11.59 17.00
CA ARG A 107 -17.89 -12.66 17.94
C ARG A 107 -17.02 -13.89 17.66
N SER A 108 -16.39 -14.48 18.67
CA SER A 108 -15.85 -15.84 18.54
C SER A 108 -16.68 -16.84 19.34
N GLN A 109 -16.91 -18.03 18.79
CA GLN A 109 -17.87 -19.01 19.31
C GLN A 109 -17.35 -20.44 19.19
N TRP A 110 -17.85 -21.30 20.06
CA TRP A 110 -17.63 -22.75 19.99
C TRP A 110 -18.78 -23.41 19.19
N GLU A 111 -18.52 -23.82 17.94
CA GLU A 111 -19.55 -24.27 16.99
C GLU A 111 -19.26 -25.66 16.40
N PRO A 112 -19.51 -26.77 17.15
CA PRO A 112 -19.22 -28.13 16.70
C PRO A 112 -19.91 -28.58 15.41
N GLU A 113 -21.03 -27.93 15.06
CA GLU A 113 -21.83 -28.24 13.87
C GLU A 113 -21.45 -27.37 12.66
N PHE A 114 -20.51 -26.42 12.81
CA PHE A 114 -20.05 -25.59 11.69
C PHE A 114 -19.22 -26.43 10.71
N GLU A 115 -19.48 -26.24 9.41
CA GLU A 115 -18.73 -26.92 8.36
C GLU A 115 -17.41 -26.20 8.06
N PHE A 116 -16.36 -26.54 8.82
CA PHE A 116 -15.02 -25.99 8.61
C PHE A 116 -14.44 -26.35 7.24
N ALA A 117 -13.67 -25.41 6.69
CA ALA A 117 -12.87 -25.63 5.50
C ALA A 117 -11.88 -26.77 5.74
N LYS A 118 -11.74 -27.66 4.76
CA LYS A 118 -10.89 -28.87 4.85
C LYS A 118 -9.47 -28.65 4.34
N GLU A 119 -9.12 -27.40 4.02
CA GLU A 119 -7.80 -27.03 3.56
C GLU A 119 -6.90 -26.69 4.75
N ASP A 120 -5.59 -26.85 4.54
CA ASP A 120 -4.59 -26.32 5.47
C ASP A 120 -4.23 -24.89 5.05
N TYR A 121 -3.94 -24.05 6.03
CA TYR A 121 -3.39 -22.72 5.80
C TYR A 121 -1.97 -22.62 6.36
N ALA A 122 -1.05 -22.21 5.49
CA ALA A 122 0.35 -22.03 5.85
C ALA A 122 0.58 -20.63 6.40
N ASP A 123 0.89 -20.53 7.69
CA ASP A 123 1.40 -19.31 8.29
C ASP A 123 2.85 -19.47 8.77
N GLY A 124 3.78 -18.93 7.97
CA GLY A 124 5.20 -19.10 8.23
C GLY A 124 5.63 -20.56 8.16
N ALA A 125 6.04 -21.13 9.29
CA ALA A 125 6.45 -22.54 9.38
C ALA A 125 5.28 -23.48 9.78
N HIS A 126 4.12 -22.91 10.11
CA HIS A 126 2.93 -23.65 10.51
C HIS A 126 2.05 -23.90 9.29
N ASN A 127 1.45 -25.08 9.20
CA ASN A 127 0.51 -25.44 8.14
C ASN A 127 -0.58 -26.29 8.78
N ASP A 128 -1.62 -25.61 9.26
CA ASP A 128 -2.62 -26.15 10.18
C ASP A 128 -4.01 -26.18 9.52
N THR A 129 -4.86 -27.10 9.97
CA THR A 129 -6.21 -27.30 9.43
C THR A 129 -7.26 -26.54 10.26
N TYR A 130 -8.22 -25.90 9.60
CA TYR A 130 -9.36 -25.27 10.29
C TYR A 130 -10.20 -26.28 11.08
N GLY A 131 -10.65 -25.88 12.27
CA GLY A 131 -11.45 -26.73 13.16
C GLY A 131 -10.69 -27.87 13.82
N VAL A 132 -9.35 -27.93 13.72
CA VAL A 132 -8.52 -29.02 14.28
C VAL A 132 -7.32 -28.47 15.03
N TRP A 133 -7.18 -28.85 16.30
CA TRP A 133 -6.01 -28.55 17.12
C TRP A 133 -5.40 -29.84 17.66
N GLU A 134 -4.09 -30.06 17.46
CA GLU A 134 -3.37 -31.26 17.89
C GLU A 134 -4.07 -32.59 17.49
N GLY A 135 -4.70 -32.60 16.31
CA GLY A 135 -5.42 -33.76 15.77
C GLY A 135 -6.79 -34.02 16.40
N GLN A 136 -7.31 -33.11 17.23
CA GLN A 136 -8.64 -33.18 17.82
C GLN A 136 -9.55 -32.07 17.28
N PRO A 137 -10.88 -32.30 17.21
CA PRO A 137 -11.83 -31.25 16.86
C PRO A 137 -11.69 -30.04 17.80
N PHE A 138 -11.49 -28.87 17.22
CA PHE A 138 -11.41 -27.58 17.90
C PHE A 138 -12.27 -26.55 17.16
N PRO A 139 -13.60 -26.66 17.30
CA PRO A 139 -14.55 -25.97 16.44
C PRO A 139 -14.77 -24.52 16.89
N VAL A 140 -13.78 -23.66 16.67
CA VAL A 140 -13.91 -22.23 16.95
C VAL A 140 -14.14 -21.46 15.65
N THR A 141 -15.26 -20.77 15.57
CA THR A 141 -15.50 -19.78 14.51
C THR A 141 -15.29 -18.38 15.08
N THR A 142 -14.93 -17.45 14.20
CA THR A 142 -14.72 -16.04 14.52
C THR A 142 -15.17 -15.16 13.36
N GLY A 143 -14.95 -13.85 13.41
CA GLY A 143 -15.30 -12.91 12.34
C GLY A 143 -14.11 -12.03 11.94
N GLY A 144 -14.21 -11.46 10.74
CA GLY A 144 -13.27 -10.48 10.21
C GLY A 144 -14.00 -9.56 9.24
N VAL A 145 -13.72 -8.26 9.33
CA VAL A 145 -14.25 -7.25 8.41
C VAL A 145 -13.12 -6.38 7.87
N ILE A 146 -13.25 -6.00 6.60
CA ILE A 146 -12.26 -5.22 5.86
C ILE A 146 -12.92 -4.02 5.22
N SER A 147 -12.29 -2.85 5.25
CA SER A 147 -12.77 -1.71 4.47
C SER A 147 -12.68 -2.00 2.96
N ASN A 148 -13.76 -1.72 2.21
CA ASN A 148 -13.80 -1.86 0.77
C ASN A 148 -12.82 -0.90 0.08
N LYS A 149 -12.72 0.32 0.62
CA LYS A 149 -11.79 1.35 0.15
C LYS A 149 -10.51 1.36 0.98
N ARG A 150 -9.41 1.74 0.32
CA ARG A 150 -8.10 2.03 0.90
C ARG A 150 -7.85 3.53 0.92
N PHE A 151 -7.06 3.96 1.88
CA PHE A 151 -6.60 5.34 1.98
C PHE A 151 -5.11 5.41 2.30
N LEU A 152 -4.48 6.52 1.92
CA LEU A 152 -3.07 6.79 2.15
C LEU A 152 -2.93 8.03 3.02
N TYR A 153 -2.23 7.88 4.14
CA TYR A 153 -1.95 8.90 5.14
C TYR A 153 -3.20 9.53 5.77
N GLY A 154 -3.09 9.86 7.05
CA GLY A 154 -4.18 10.45 7.80
C GLY A 154 -4.10 10.16 9.29
N TYR A 155 -5.18 10.46 9.97
CA TYR A 155 -5.44 10.05 11.33
C TYR A 155 -6.58 9.04 11.32
N MET A 156 -6.38 7.83 11.83
CA MET A 156 -7.45 6.87 12.07
C MET A 156 -7.54 6.58 13.56
N GLU A 157 -8.74 6.47 14.11
CA GLU A 157 -8.95 5.97 15.46
C GLU A 157 -10.15 5.02 15.52
N ALA A 158 -10.11 4.12 16.48
CA ALA A 158 -11.25 3.28 16.82
C ALA A 158 -11.45 3.32 18.34
N ARG A 159 -12.72 3.38 18.77
CA ARG A 159 -13.08 3.23 20.18
C ARG A 159 -13.55 1.81 20.42
N THR A 160 -12.77 1.04 21.17
CA THR A 160 -12.96 -0.41 21.24
C THR A 160 -12.80 -0.95 22.66
N LYS A 161 -13.36 -2.15 22.88
CA LYS A 161 -13.17 -2.96 24.09
C LYS A 161 -12.91 -4.40 23.66
N ALA A 162 -11.76 -4.94 24.05
CA ALA A 162 -11.35 -6.28 23.66
C ALA A 162 -12.21 -7.37 24.31
N GLY A 163 -12.26 -8.55 23.68
CA GLY A 163 -12.94 -9.72 24.24
C GLY A 163 -12.21 -10.32 25.45
N ASN A 164 -12.95 -10.78 26.46
CA ASN A 164 -12.39 -11.37 27.69
C ASN A 164 -12.12 -12.89 27.57
N ALA A 165 -11.38 -13.30 26.55
CA ALA A 165 -10.93 -14.68 26.37
C ALA A 165 -9.53 -14.74 25.73
N SER A 166 -9.01 -15.95 25.51
CA SER A 166 -7.73 -16.17 24.81
C SER A 166 -7.93 -16.15 23.28
N MET A 167 -8.54 -15.07 22.79
CA MET A 167 -8.66 -14.71 21.38
C MET A 167 -8.14 -13.30 21.18
N THR A 168 -7.63 -13.00 19.99
CA THR A 168 -7.21 -11.64 19.66
C THR A 168 -8.40 -10.71 19.47
N SER A 169 -8.19 -9.44 19.77
CA SER A 169 -9.00 -8.33 19.33
C SER A 169 -8.02 -7.41 18.60
N SER A 170 -8.15 -7.32 17.29
CA SER A 170 -7.16 -6.64 16.46
C SER A 170 -7.79 -5.45 15.74
N PHE A 171 -7.04 -4.36 15.68
CA PHE A 171 -7.29 -3.22 14.80
C PHE A 171 -6.00 -2.98 14.05
N TRP A 172 -6.04 -3.24 12.74
CA TRP A 172 -4.87 -3.21 11.89
C TRP A 172 -5.23 -2.74 10.49
N ALA A 173 -4.21 -2.51 9.68
CA ALA A 173 -4.39 -2.10 8.30
C ALA A 173 -3.29 -2.70 7.42
N ILE A 174 -3.64 -3.08 6.19
CA ILE A 174 -2.73 -3.78 5.27
C ILE A 174 -2.86 -3.22 3.85
N GLY A 175 -1.78 -3.29 3.10
CA GLY A 175 -1.75 -2.88 1.71
C GLY A 175 -0.52 -3.41 1.00
N TYR A 176 -0.25 -2.87 -0.19
CA TYR A 176 0.89 -3.30 -0.99
C TYR A 176 2.21 -3.17 -0.19
N GLN A 177 2.85 -4.30 0.06
CA GLN A 177 4.14 -4.48 0.75
C GLN A 177 4.20 -4.00 2.21
N SER A 178 3.06 -3.66 2.85
CA SER A 178 3.08 -3.11 4.20
C SER A 178 1.83 -3.45 5.02
N GLU A 179 2.04 -3.57 6.32
CA GLU A 179 0.98 -3.78 7.32
C GLU A 179 1.31 -2.94 8.58
N LEU A 180 0.27 -2.35 9.15
CA LEU A 180 0.28 -1.50 10.33
C LEU A 180 -0.76 -2.05 11.32
N ASP A 181 -0.29 -2.68 12.37
CA ASP A 181 -1.11 -3.07 13.50
C ASP A 181 -1.19 -1.91 14.47
N ILE A 182 -2.35 -1.24 14.55
CA ILE A 182 -2.59 -0.24 15.59
C ILE A 182 -2.56 -0.96 16.93
N TYR A 183 -3.24 -2.10 17.02
CA TYR A 183 -2.99 -3.06 18.08
C TYR A 183 -3.36 -4.49 17.70
N GLU A 184 -2.67 -5.42 18.38
CA GLU A 184 -3.12 -6.80 18.60
C GLU A 184 -3.24 -7.00 20.13
N GLN A 185 -4.44 -7.28 20.63
CA GLN A 185 -4.71 -7.38 22.07
C GLN A 185 -5.40 -8.69 22.43
N ILE A 186 -5.20 -9.18 23.66
CA ILE A 186 -5.93 -10.34 24.21
C ILE A 186 -6.36 -10.00 25.62
N GLY A 187 -7.67 -9.99 25.90
CA GLY A 187 -8.22 -9.64 27.21
C GLY A 187 -7.99 -10.67 28.31
N ASN A 188 -7.83 -11.94 27.95
CA ASN A 188 -7.53 -13.01 28.91
C ASN A 188 -6.67 -14.12 28.27
N PRO A 189 -5.38 -13.87 28.02
CA PRO A 189 -4.51 -14.86 27.39
C PRO A 189 -4.32 -16.05 28.32
N ALA A 190 -4.42 -17.27 27.80
CA ALA A 190 -4.23 -18.47 28.61
C ALA A 190 -2.75 -18.61 29.06
N ILE A 191 -1.80 -18.13 28.25
CA ILE A 191 -0.37 -18.08 28.61
C ILE A 191 -0.03 -16.69 29.16
N LYS A 192 0.19 -16.62 30.49
CA LYS A 192 0.44 -15.37 31.24
C LYS A 192 1.87 -14.81 31.15
N THR A 193 2.72 -15.42 30.32
CA THR A 193 4.13 -15.02 30.12
C THR A 193 4.44 -14.67 28.66
N GLY A 194 3.43 -14.64 27.80
CA GLY A 194 3.53 -14.34 26.37
C GLY A 194 3.83 -12.86 26.09
N ASP A 195 4.03 -12.53 24.82
CA ASP A 195 4.39 -11.18 24.39
C ASP A 195 3.23 -10.18 24.41
N ILE A 196 1.99 -10.66 24.40
CA ILE A 196 0.76 -9.90 24.64
C ILE A 196 0.13 -10.41 25.93
N GLN A 197 -0.18 -9.49 26.86
CA GLN A 197 -0.86 -9.75 28.12
C GLN A 197 -2.14 -8.91 28.19
N GLU A 198 -3.00 -9.19 29.17
CA GLU A 198 -4.31 -8.52 29.33
C GLU A 198 -4.23 -7.00 29.54
N ASP A 199 -3.06 -6.49 29.93
CA ASP A 199 -2.79 -5.08 30.20
C ASP A 199 -1.67 -4.54 29.31
N MET A 200 -1.60 -4.98 28.06
CA MET A 200 -0.54 -4.59 27.11
C MET A 200 -1.12 -3.98 25.83
N TRP A 201 -0.47 -2.91 25.36
CA TRP A 201 -0.64 -2.41 24.00
C TRP A 201 0.59 -2.78 23.17
N LYS A 202 0.36 -3.60 22.14
CA LYS A 202 1.36 -3.96 21.13
C LYS A 202 0.90 -3.47 19.77
N ALA A 203 1.66 -2.56 19.19
CA ALA A 203 1.53 -2.11 17.80
C ALA A 203 2.74 -2.61 17.01
N SER A 204 2.55 -3.00 15.76
CA SER A 204 3.61 -3.56 14.93
C SER A 204 3.51 -3.06 13.50
N ILE A 205 4.67 -2.92 12.85
CA ILE A 205 4.76 -2.60 11.43
C ILE A 205 5.48 -3.75 10.76
N HIS A 206 4.90 -4.26 9.69
CA HIS A 206 5.37 -5.41 8.93
C HIS A 206 5.74 -5.01 7.50
N ASP A 207 6.87 -5.53 7.04
CA ASP A 207 7.40 -5.35 5.69
C ASP A 207 7.15 -6.62 4.88
N TRP A 208 6.25 -6.49 3.91
CA TRP A 208 5.83 -7.53 2.98
C TRP A 208 6.47 -7.34 1.59
N SER A 209 7.57 -6.60 1.49
CA SER A 209 8.31 -6.47 0.24
C SER A 209 8.90 -7.83 -0.19
N PRO A 210 8.69 -8.29 -1.44
CA PRO A 210 9.33 -9.50 -1.96
C PRO A 210 10.87 -9.42 -1.92
N PRO A 211 11.58 -10.51 -1.58
CA PRO A 211 11.02 -11.76 -1.05
C PRO A 211 10.63 -11.61 0.43
N ALA A 212 9.32 -11.58 0.71
CA ALA A 212 8.84 -11.49 2.09
C ALA A 212 9.13 -12.82 2.79
N LYS A 213 9.80 -12.73 3.94
CA LYS A 213 10.12 -13.88 4.78
C LYS A 213 9.82 -13.52 6.22
N ARG A 214 9.03 -14.37 6.88
CA ARG A 214 8.78 -14.20 8.32
C ARG A 214 10.08 -14.39 9.12
N PRO A 215 10.28 -13.64 10.23
CA PRO A 215 9.40 -12.58 10.73
C PRO A 215 9.48 -11.31 9.86
N THR A 216 8.30 -10.79 9.49
CA THR A 216 8.16 -9.57 8.68
C THR A 216 8.11 -8.30 9.52
N ARG A 217 7.93 -8.44 10.84
CA ARG A 217 7.92 -7.32 11.79
C ARG A 217 9.24 -6.53 11.73
N ARG A 218 9.14 -5.21 11.68
CA ARG A 218 10.29 -4.29 11.65
C ARG A 218 10.40 -3.44 12.91
N PHE A 219 9.35 -2.69 13.23
CA PHE A 219 9.32 -1.76 14.36
C PHE A 219 7.91 -1.68 14.96
N GLY A 220 7.74 -0.89 16.02
CA GLY A 220 6.44 -0.66 16.65
C GLY A 220 6.53 -0.44 18.16
N LEU A 221 5.37 -0.31 18.79
CA LEU A 221 5.21 -0.09 20.23
C LEU A 221 4.96 -1.40 20.96
N LYS A 222 5.53 -1.53 22.16
CA LYS A 222 5.08 -2.51 23.14
C LYS A 222 5.15 -1.87 24.51
N THR A 223 4.00 -1.61 25.12
CA THR A 223 3.93 -0.95 26.42
C THR A 223 2.85 -1.53 27.31
N LYS A 224 3.05 -1.38 28.61
CA LYS A 224 2.08 -1.77 29.63
C LYS A 224 1.05 -0.67 29.82
N LEU A 225 -0.22 -1.06 29.88
CA LEU A 225 -1.37 -0.21 30.16
C LEU A 225 -1.70 -0.22 31.66
N PRO A 226 -2.32 0.84 32.19
CA PRO A 226 -2.77 0.88 33.58
C PRO A 226 -4.10 0.14 33.82
N PHE A 227 -4.67 -0.50 32.78
CA PHE A 227 -5.95 -1.19 32.79
C PHE A 227 -5.86 -2.47 31.96
N ARG A 228 -6.84 -3.37 32.13
CA ARG A 228 -7.01 -4.51 31.24
C ARG A 228 -7.81 -4.08 30.01
N VAL A 229 -7.39 -4.52 28.83
CA VAL A 229 -7.99 -4.16 27.53
C VAL A 229 -9.45 -4.62 27.37
N ALA A 230 -9.90 -5.54 28.23
CA ALA A 230 -11.26 -6.09 28.20
C ALA A 230 -12.19 -5.51 29.30
N ASP A 231 -11.70 -4.61 30.15
CA ASP A 231 -12.52 -4.06 31.25
C ASP A 231 -13.39 -2.88 30.77
N ASP A 232 -12.86 -2.01 29.91
CA ASP A 232 -13.52 -0.78 29.46
C ASP A 232 -13.17 -0.43 28.00
N PHE A 233 -13.92 0.52 27.44
CA PHE A 233 -13.66 1.07 26.10
C PHE A 233 -12.56 2.13 26.14
N HIS A 234 -11.64 2.05 25.19
CA HIS A 234 -10.58 3.03 24.98
C HIS A 234 -10.49 3.44 23.50
N VAL A 235 -9.98 4.65 23.25
CA VAL A 235 -9.74 5.17 21.89
C VAL A 235 -8.28 4.92 21.52
N TYR A 236 -8.06 4.10 20.49
CA TYR A 236 -6.73 3.85 19.93
C TYR A 236 -6.60 4.57 18.60
N GLY A 237 -5.69 5.54 18.54
CA GLY A 237 -5.46 6.37 17.36
C GLY A 237 -4.09 6.13 16.72
N ALA A 238 -4.01 6.26 15.41
CA ALA A 238 -2.79 6.27 14.63
C ALA A 238 -2.81 7.44 13.64
N GLU A 239 -1.88 8.40 13.82
CA GLU A 239 -1.57 9.41 12.81
C GLU A 239 -0.37 8.91 12.01
N TRP A 240 -0.55 8.60 10.73
CA TRP A 240 0.58 8.29 9.86
C TRP A 240 0.63 9.24 8.67
N GLY A 241 1.79 9.86 8.53
CA GLY A 241 2.13 10.71 7.41
C GLY A 241 3.22 10.07 6.56
N GLU A 242 3.75 10.86 5.63
CA GLU A 242 4.78 10.42 4.69
C GLU A 242 6.10 10.01 5.36
N ASP A 243 6.43 10.63 6.49
CA ASP A 243 7.71 10.46 7.17
C ASP A 243 7.58 10.27 8.69
N TYR A 244 6.36 10.07 9.21
CA TYR A 244 6.12 9.86 10.63
C TYR A 244 4.93 8.93 10.90
N LEU A 245 4.98 8.28 12.06
CA LEU A 245 3.87 7.53 12.65
C LEU A 245 3.78 7.91 14.12
N LYS A 246 2.57 8.23 14.58
CA LYS A 246 2.26 8.53 15.97
C LYS A 246 1.08 7.68 16.42
N LEU A 247 1.15 7.16 17.63
CA LEU A 247 0.12 6.33 18.25
C LEU A 247 -0.43 7.03 19.49
N TYR A 248 -1.75 7.06 19.59
CA TYR A 248 -2.51 7.77 20.61
C TYR A 248 -3.40 6.83 21.40
N LEU A 249 -3.49 7.03 22.71
CA LEU A 249 -4.44 6.36 23.59
C LEU A 249 -5.31 7.41 24.28
N ASP A 250 -6.63 7.32 24.11
CA ASP A 250 -7.59 8.26 24.68
C ASP A 250 -7.26 9.73 24.38
N GLY A 251 -6.75 9.98 23.17
CA GLY A 251 -6.31 11.30 22.69
C GLY A 251 -4.88 11.70 23.09
N GLU A 252 -4.22 10.96 23.98
CA GLU A 252 -2.85 11.25 24.41
C GLU A 252 -1.80 10.56 23.53
N LEU A 253 -0.76 11.30 23.11
CA LEU A 253 0.36 10.73 22.35
C LEU A 253 1.19 9.79 23.23
N ILE A 254 1.24 8.52 22.89
CA ILE A 254 1.98 7.49 23.64
C ILE A 254 3.31 7.14 22.98
N TRP A 255 3.35 7.13 21.64
CA TRP A 255 4.54 6.75 20.90
C TRP A 255 4.61 7.45 19.56
N GLU A 256 5.83 7.78 19.14
CA GLU A 256 6.10 8.30 17.81
C GLU A 256 7.40 7.75 17.25
N THR A 257 7.45 7.62 15.93
CA THR A 257 8.69 7.42 15.18
C THR A 257 8.66 8.18 13.87
N THR A 258 9.82 8.29 13.26
CA THR A 258 10.01 8.92 11.96
C THR A 258 10.69 7.98 10.99
N ARG A 259 10.48 8.22 9.71
CA ARG A 259 11.21 7.54 8.65
C ARG A 259 12.73 7.71 8.79
N GLU A 260 13.19 8.88 9.21
CA GLU A 260 14.63 9.11 9.46
C GLU A 260 15.17 8.14 10.51
N ARG A 261 14.41 7.93 11.59
CA ARG A 261 14.77 7.01 12.67
C ARG A 261 14.73 5.54 12.24
N GLU A 262 13.69 5.13 11.52
CA GLU A 262 13.52 3.73 11.10
C GLU A 262 14.35 3.37 9.86
N GLY A 263 14.77 4.37 9.08
CA GLY A 263 15.61 4.20 7.90
C GLY A 263 14.96 3.27 6.86
N LYS A 264 15.67 2.20 6.49
CA LYS A 264 15.23 1.21 5.49
C LYS A 264 14.04 0.36 5.96
N SER A 265 13.75 0.34 7.26
CA SER A 265 12.61 -0.38 7.81
C SER A 265 11.27 0.32 7.54
N TRP A 266 11.29 1.59 7.10
CA TRP A 266 10.08 2.36 6.82
C TRP A 266 9.36 1.91 5.55
N VAL A 267 8.18 1.32 5.72
CA VAL A 267 7.41 0.71 4.62
C VAL A 267 6.00 1.27 4.44
N LEU A 268 5.57 2.22 5.28
CA LEU A 268 4.24 2.83 5.26
C LEU A 268 4.11 3.86 4.13
N ASN A 269 4.25 3.44 2.87
CA ASN A 269 4.27 4.32 1.69
C ASN A 269 3.08 4.08 0.74
N ASN A 270 2.23 3.08 1.03
CA ASN A 270 1.11 2.66 0.18
C ASN A 270 -0.24 2.77 0.92
N PRO A 271 -1.36 2.90 0.19
CA PRO A 271 -2.69 2.91 0.78
C PRO A 271 -2.96 1.61 1.52
N LEU A 272 -3.59 1.71 2.68
CA LEU A 272 -3.98 0.59 3.53
C LEU A 272 -5.51 0.47 3.59
N GLU A 273 -6.01 -0.75 3.74
CA GLU A 273 -7.40 -1.04 4.16
C GLU A 273 -7.42 -1.39 5.63
N ILE A 274 -8.49 -1.00 6.33
CA ILE A 274 -8.70 -1.29 7.74
C ILE A 274 -9.23 -2.71 7.90
N TRP A 275 -8.73 -3.40 8.92
CA TRP A 275 -9.22 -4.68 9.39
C TRP A 275 -9.63 -4.61 10.87
N PHE A 276 -10.76 -5.25 11.15
CA PHE A 276 -11.12 -5.68 12.49
C PHE A 276 -11.40 -7.17 12.46
N ASP A 277 -10.65 -7.93 13.22
CA ASP A 277 -10.82 -9.37 13.31
C ASP A 277 -10.45 -9.91 14.70
N SER A 278 -10.68 -11.22 14.83
CA SER A 278 -10.31 -12.00 15.99
C SER A 278 -9.81 -13.36 15.55
N GLU A 279 -8.68 -13.80 16.11
CA GLU A 279 -7.93 -14.99 15.73
C GLU A 279 -7.44 -15.75 16.96
N ILE A 280 -7.07 -17.03 16.77
CA ILE A 280 -6.34 -17.81 17.77
C ILE A 280 -4.84 -17.64 17.57
N PHE A 281 -4.17 -16.92 18.47
CA PHE A 281 -2.71 -16.93 18.57
C PHE A 281 -2.28 -18.10 19.45
N THR A 282 -2.03 -19.26 18.85
CA THR A 282 -1.75 -20.52 19.57
C THR A 282 -0.57 -20.40 20.54
N TRP A 283 0.42 -19.55 20.24
CA TRP A 283 1.56 -19.24 21.10
C TRP A 283 1.24 -18.36 22.33
N LEU A 284 0.05 -17.76 22.38
CA LEU A 284 -0.51 -17.05 23.54
C LEU A 284 -1.56 -17.89 24.30
N GLY A 285 -1.81 -19.11 23.79
CA GLY A 285 -2.67 -20.12 24.38
C GLY A 285 -4.06 -20.15 23.77
N MET A 286 -4.71 -21.30 23.94
CA MET A 286 -6.00 -21.60 23.33
C MET A 286 -7.17 -21.08 24.17
N PRO A 287 -8.29 -20.66 23.54
CA PRO A 287 -9.52 -20.36 24.27
C PRO A 287 -10.14 -21.62 24.86
N THR A 288 -10.95 -21.47 25.91
CA THR A 288 -11.77 -22.57 26.46
C THR A 288 -13.20 -22.46 25.95
N LYS A 289 -13.91 -23.60 25.85
CA LYS A 289 -15.32 -23.61 25.49
C LYS A 289 -16.17 -22.72 26.42
N GLU A 290 -15.88 -22.74 27.72
CA GLU A 290 -16.59 -21.97 28.74
C GLU A 290 -16.29 -20.47 28.67
N GLY A 291 -15.19 -20.08 28.03
CA GLY A 291 -14.84 -18.69 27.75
C GLY A 291 -15.48 -18.15 26.47
N LEU A 292 -16.25 -18.97 25.73
CA LEU A 292 -16.95 -18.61 24.51
C LEU A 292 -18.48 -18.70 24.72
N PRO A 293 -19.28 -17.85 24.04
CA PRO A 293 -18.87 -16.83 23.09
C PRO A 293 -18.21 -15.62 23.79
N MET A 294 -17.37 -14.89 23.06
CA MET A 294 -16.98 -13.52 23.44
C MET A 294 -17.21 -12.56 22.28
N ASP A 295 -17.43 -11.29 22.63
CA ASP A 295 -17.53 -10.20 21.67
C ASP A 295 -16.32 -9.28 21.84
N TYR A 296 -15.64 -9.00 20.73
CA TYR A 296 -14.79 -7.83 20.55
C TYR A 296 -15.68 -6.70 20.07
N GLU A 297 -15.80 -5.63 20.85
CA GLU A 297 -16.75 -4.55 20.62
C GLU A 297 -16.05 -3.30 20.07
N ILE A 298 -16.57 -2.76 18.97
CA ILE A 298 -16.10 -1.55 18.30
C ILE A 298 -17.28 -0.56 18.27
N ASP A 299 -17.13 0.54 19.00
CA ASP A 299 -18.14 1.61 19.10
C ASP A 299 -18.15 2.47 17.85
N TYR A 300 -16.98 2.86 17.36
CA TYR A 300 -16.83 3.55 16.08
C TYR A 300 -15.43 3.34 15.53
N VAL A 301 -15.29 3.58 14.23
CA VAL A 301 -14.01 3.80 13.57
C VAL A 301 -14.10 5.07 12.74
N ARG A 302 -13.13 5.96 12.87
CA ARG A 302 -13.11 7.23 12.15
C ARG A 302 -11.75 7.46 11.54
N VAL A 303 -11.76 7.92 10.31
CA VAL A 303 -10.58 8.27 9.55
C VAL A 303 -10.73 9.70 9.08
N TRP A 304 -9.70 10.50 9.30
CA TRP A 304 -9.59 11.84 8.77
C TRP A 304 -8.33 11.99 7.96
N GLN A 305 -8.42 12.77 6.90
CA GLN A 305 -7.30 13.09 6.03
C GLN A 305 -7.18 14.60 5.85
N LYS A 306 -5.98 15.04 5.51
CA LYS A 306 -5.75 16.43 5.11
C LYS A 306 -6.10 16.57 3.63
N PRO A 307 -6.73 17.68 3.21
CA PRO A 307 -6.93 17.97 1.80
C PRO A 307 -5.61 17.96 1.04
N SER A 308 -5.59 17.30 -0.12
CA SER A 308 -4.44 17.30 -1.02
C SER A 308 -4.74 18.15 -2.26
N LYS A 309 -3.76 18.98 -2.67
CA LYS A 309 -3.81 19.67 -3.97
C LYS A 309 -3.36 18.78 -5.12
N HIS A 310 -2.76 17.64 -4.82
CA HIS A 310 -2.32 16.68 -5.82
C HIS A 310 -3.53 15.97 -6.41
N LEU A 311 -3.71 16.10 -7.72
CA LEU A 311 -4.75 15.42 -8.49
C LEU A 311 -4.34 14.00 -8.88
N LEU A 312 -3.15 13.58 -8.44
CA LEU A 312 -2.51 12.33 -8.76
C LEU A 312 -2.34 11.49 -7.50
N ALA A 313 -2.56 10.18 -7.60
CA ALA A 313 -2.41 9.24 -6.50
C ALA A 313 -0.93 9.11 -6.08
N ARG A 314 -0.58 9.64 -4.90
CA ARG A 314 0.81 9.82 -4.45
C ARG A 314 1.64 8.53 -4.46
N GLN A 315 1.10 7.42 -3.97
CA GLN A 315 1.77 6.11 -3.92
C GLN A 315 2.22 5.60 -5.28
N PHE A 316 1.50 5.98 -6.34
CA PHE A 316 1.75 5.51 -7.69
C PHE A 316 2.74 6.43 -8.41
N PHE A 317 2.58 7.74 -8.24
CA PHE A 317 3.40 8.75 -8.93
C PHE A 317 4.75 9.04 -8.26
N GLY A 318 4.98 8.58 -7.03
CA GLY A 318 6.33 8.40 -6.48
C GLY A 318 6.79 6.96 -6.46
N PHE A 319 6.23 6.10 -7.33
CA PHE A 319 6.75 4.76 -7.60
C PHE A 319 6.79 3.79 -6.41
N GLU A 320 6.00 4.05 -5.36
CA GLU A 320 5.96 3.23 -4.14
C GLU A 320 5.18 1.93 -4.33
N GLY A 321 4.14 1.99 -5.17
CA GLY A 321 3.29 0.85 -5.47
C GLY A 321 2.30 1.11 -6.60
N PRO A 322 1.23 0.29 -6.67
CA PRO A 322 0.30 0.31 -7.78
C PRO A 322 -0.66 1.50 -7.75
N ILE A 323 -1.28 1.77 -8.90
CA ILE A 323 -2.58 2.45 -8.92
C ILE A 323 -3.66 1.44 -8.57
N LEU A 324 -4.58 1.86 -7.71
CA LEU A 324 -5.70 1.05 -7.25
C LEU A 324 -7.00 1.62 -7.84
N PHE A 325 -7.61 0.88 -8.75
CA PHE A 325 -8.91 1.21 -9.32
C PHE A 325 -10.01 0.71 -8.40
N GLN A 326 -10.27 1.48 -7.34
CA GLN A 326 -11.11 1.05 -6.22
C GLN A 326 -12.59 0.85 -6.57
N ASP A 327 -13.02 1.22 -7.77
CA ASP A 327 -14.37 0.95 -8.28
C ASP A 327 -14.49 -0.43 -8.94
N ASN A 328 -13.36 -1.06 -9.23
CA ASN A 328 -13.32 -2.45 -9.66
C ASN A 328 -13.35 -3.39 -8.43
N PRO A 329 -13.96 -4.59 -8.54
CA PRO A 329 -13.93 -5.56 -7.47
C PRO A 329 -12.50 -5.93 -7.08
N LYS A 330 -12.22 -5.89 -5.77
CA LYS A 330 -10.95 -6.32 -5.18
C LYS A 330 -10.78 -7.84 -5.40
N PRO A 331 -9.61 -8.34 -5.81
CA PRO A 331 -9.38 -9.77 -5.90
C PRO A 331 -9.29 -10.41 -4.51
N ASN A 332 -10.05 -11.47 -4.29
CA ASN A 332 -10.12 -12.23 -3.04
C ASN A 332 -8.76 -12.86 -2.64
N MET A 333 -7.89 -13.13 -3.61
CA MET A 333 -6.55 -13.72 -3.36
C MET A 333 -5.41 -12.69 -3.40
N LEU A 334 -5.70 -11.39 -3.26
CA LEU A 334 -4.67 -10.35 -3.31
C LEU A 334 -3.93 -10.26 -1.96
N VAL A 335 -2.75 -10.88 -1.90
CA VAL A 335 -1.81 -10.81 -0.76
C VAL A 335 -0.93 -9.55 -0.82
N PRO A 336 -0.40 -9.04 0.32
CA PRO A 336 0.36 -7.78 0.35
C PRO A 336 1.64 -7.81 -0.51
N GLU A 337 2.24 -8.97 -0.74
CA GLU A 337 3.43 -9.14 -1.58
C GLU A 337 3.14 -9.10 -3.08
N SER A 338 1.87 -9.20 -3.49
CA SER A 338 1.48 -9.45 -4.88
C SER A 338 1.79 -8.27 -5.79
N SER A 339 2.68 -8.49 -6.75
CA SER A 339 2.93 -7.58 -7.88
C SER A 339 2.16 -7.96 -9.14
N GLU A 340 1.16 -8.85 -9.03
CA GLU A 340 0.35 -9.28 -10.17
C GLU A 340 -0.56 -8.16 -10.67
N VAL A 341 -0.59 -7.96 -11.99
CA VAL A 341 -1.44 -6.98 -12.66
C VAL A 341 -2.84 -7.54 -12.86
N ASN A 342 -3.87 -6.78 -12.49
CA ASN A 342 -5.27 -7.12 -12.73
C ASN A 342 -6.13 -5.85 -12.89
N GLN A 343 -7.45 -5.99 -12.99
CA GLN A 343 -8.35 -4.84 -13.16
C GLN A 343 -8.34 -3.86 -11.98
N TYR A 344 -8.08 -4.33 -10.77
CA TYR A 344 -8.04 -3.53 -9.55
C TYR A 344 -6.64 -2.92 -9.32
N GLN A 345 -5.58 -3.69 -9.57
CA GLN A 345 -4.20 -3.32 -9.30
C GLN A 345 -3.39 -3.23 -10.59
N GLN A 346 -2.90 -2.03 -10.94
CA GLN A 346 -2.04 -1.83 -12.11
C GLN A 346 -0.77 -1.05 -11.77
N PHE A 347 0.27 -1.22 -12.60
CA PHE A 347 1.59 -0.64 -12.41
C PHE A 347 2.05 0.14 -13.64
N TRP A 348 3.13 0.91 -13.48
CA TRP A 348 3.80 1.55 -14.61
C TRP A 348 4.20 0.51 -15.66
N GLN A 349 4.03 0.88 -16.92
CA GLN A 349 4.30 0.05 -18.08
C GLN A 349 5.54 0.57 -18.80
N PHE A 350 6.45 -0.35 -19.09
CA PHE A 350 7.64 -0.10 -19.89
C PHE A 350 7.57 -0.97 -21.14
N GLY A 351 7.93 -0.43 -22.30
CA GLY A 351 7.96 -1.23 -23.54
C GLY A 351 8.96 -2.38 -23.42
N GLU A 352 8.69 -3.52 -24.08
CA GLU A 352 9.53 -4.73 -23.98
C GLU A 352 11.02 -4.46 -24.24
N ASP A 353 11.33 -3.73 -25.32
CA ASP A 353 12.70 -3.34 -25.69
C ASP A 353 13.37 -2.38 -24.68
N ALA A 354 12.58 -1.75 -23.81
CA ALA A 354 13.03 -0.75 -22.85
C ALA A 354 13.08 -1.28 -21.40
N LEU A 355 12.65 -2.53 -21.15
CA LEU A 355 12.61 -3.11 -19.80
C LEU A 355 13.98 -3.12 -19.12
N THR A 356 15.07 -3.25 -19.88
CA THR A 356 16.43 -3.24 -19.33
C THR A 356 16.94 -1.84 -19.01
N ARG A 357 16.28 -0.79 -19.53
CA ARG A 357 16.66 0.62 -19.32
C ARG A 357 15.90 1.27 -18.18
N PHE A 358 14.70 0.79 -17.86
CA PHE A 358 13.90 1.28 -16.75
C PHE A 358 14.02 0.39 -15.53
N ALA A 359 14.05 1.00 -14.35
CA ALA A 359 13.87 0.29 -13.08
C ALA A 359 13.15 1.17 -12.09
N ILE A 360 12.16 0.62 -11.37
CA ILE A 360 11.72 1.23 -10.11
C ILE A 360 12.70 0.76 -9.05
N THR A 361 13.44 1.68 -8.42
CA THR A 361 14.59 1.35 -7.60
C THR A 361 14.65 2.13 -6.30
N LYS A 362 15.42 1.64 -5.32
CA LYS A 362 15.62 2.29 -4.01
C LYS A 362 16.90 3.13 -3.91
N ASP A 363 17.72 3.17 -4.96
CA ASP A 363 19.06 3.80 -5.01
C ASP A 363 19.02 5.29 -4.64
N GLN A 364 18.02 5.98 -5.18
CA GLN A 364 17.75 7.41 -5.00
C GLN A 364 16.24 7.59 -4.83
N ALA A 365 15.82 8.45 -3.92
CA ALA A 365 14.43 8.90 -3.83
C ALA A 365 14.38 10.30 -3.21
N VAL A 366 13.40 11.12 -3.56
CA VAL A 366 13.14 12.39 -2.86
C VAL A 366 12.22 12.10 -1.67
N GLN A 367 11.12 11.41 -1.98
CA GLN A 367 10.07 11.08 -1.06
C GLN A 367 9.75 9.59 -1.18
N GLY A 368 9.18 8.96 -0.14
CA GLY A 368 9.07 7.49 -0.14
C GLY A 368 10.43 6.78 -0.36
N ILE A 369 10.46 5.46 -0.54
CA ILE A 369 11.68 4.67 -0.66
C ILE A 369 12.08 4.32 -2.10
N LYS A 370 11.29 4.69 -3.11
CA LYS A 370 11.52 4.32 -4.51
C LYS A 370 11.54 5.54 -5.44
N SER A 371 12.16 5.37 -6.60
CA SER A 371 12.05 6.29 -7.75
C SER A 371 12.17 5.52 -9.07
N LEU A 372 11.84 6.17 -10.18
CA LEU A 372 12.08 5.64 -11.52
C LEU A 372 13.50 5.98 -11.96
N ARG A 373 14.33 4.96 -12.17
CA ARG A 373 15.62 5.07 -12.87
C ARG A 373 15.45 4.82 -14.37
N PHE A 374 16.16 5.58 -15.19
CA PHE A 374 16.29 5.36 -16.63
C PHE A 374 17.76 5.43 -17.08
N ASP A 375 18.16 4.48 -17.92
CA ASP A 375 19.45 4.45 -18.61
C ASP A 375 19.37 5.01 -20.05
N PRO A 376 19.88 6.23 -20.30
CA PRO A 376 19.91 6.82 -21.63
C PRO A 376 21.07 6.30 -22.51
N ASN A 377 22.07 5.58 -21.97
CA ASN A 377 23.31 5.26 -22.69
C ASN A 377 23.04 4.43 -23.95
N GLY A 378 23.54 4.90 -25.10
CA GLY A 378 23.38 4.22 -26.39
C GLY A 378 21.92 4.10 -26.85
N LEU A 379 21.02 4.95 -26.37
CA LEU A 379 19.62 4.96 -26.78
C LEU A 379 19.50 5.21 -28.30
N ASN A 380 19.00 4.22 -29.03
CA ASN A 380 18.87 4.27 -30.49
C ASN A 380 17.41 4.28 -30.97
N VAL A 381 16.45 4.21 -30.06
CA VAL A 381 15.00 4.24 -30.29
C VAL A 381 14.33 5.17 -29.28
N HIS A 382 13.19 5.75 -29.64
CA HIS A 382 12.37 6.50 -28.66
C HIS A 382 11.71 5.51 -27.71
N VAL A 383 11.74 5.79 -26.41
CA VAL A 383 11.14 4.93 -25.39
C VAL A 383 10.26 5.75 -24.45
N SER A 384 9.41 5.06 -23.70
CA SER A 384 8.54 5.72 -22.74
C SER A 384 8.26 4.85 -21.53
N ALA A 385 8.13 5.49 -20.38
CA ALA A 385 7.42 4.95 -19.23
C ALA A 385 5.98 5.49 -19.28
N VAL A 386 4.99 4.60 -19.17
CA VAL A 386 3.58 4.95 -19.34
C VAL A 386 2.79 4.49 -18.13
N THR A 387 1.91 5.33 -17.62
CA THR A 387 0.96 4.89 -16.60
C THR A 387 -0.12 4.01 -17.23
N PRO A 388 -0.83 3.20 -16.43
CA PRO A 388 -2.09 2.59 -16.84
C PRO A 388 -3.07 3.61 -17.45
N PRO A 389 -3.95 3.18 -18.38
CA PRO A 389 -5.14 3.95 -18.75
C PRO A 389 -5.94 4.35 -17.50
N ALA A 390 -6.64 5.48 -17.56
CA ALA A 390 -7.45 6.05 -16.47
C ALA A 390 -6.65 6.53 -15.25
N ALA A 391 -5.31 6.51 -15.27
CA ALA A 391 -4.48 6.92 -14.15
C ALA A 391 -4.41 8.45 -13.95
N VAL A 392 -4.90 9.23 -14.92
CA VAL A 392 -5.02 10.68 -14.82
C VAL A 392 -6.48 11.04 -15.00
N GLN A 393 -7.05 11.75 -14.03
CA GLN A 393 -8.43 12.23 -14.06
C GLN A 393 -8.45 13.70 -13.63
N ILE A 394 -8.31 14.61 -14.59
CA ILE A 394 -8.29 16.05 -14.36
C ILE A 394 -9.32 16.78 -15.22
N SER A 395 -9.86 17.90 -14.74
CA SER A 395 -10.80 18.72 -15.51
C SER A 395 -10.08 19.48 -16.64
N ASP A 396 -10.85 20.19 -17.48
CA ASP A 396 -10.28 21.28 -18.25
C ASP A 396 -9.81 22.41 -17.32
N GLY A 397 -8.83 23.18 -17.76
CA GLY A 397 -8.22 24.25 -16.98
C GLY A 397 -6.71 24.32 -17.13
N GLN A 398 -6.11 25.20 -16.31
CA GLN A 398 -4.67 25.38 -16.25
C GLN A 398 -4.11 24.63 -15.05
N PHE A 399 -3.00 23.92 -15.26
CA PHE A 399 -2.40 23.05 -14.27
C PHE A 399 -0.89 23.25 -14.20
N ASP A 400 -0.31 22.95 -13.04
CA ASP A 400 1.12 22.84 -12.86
C ASP A 400 1.50 21.36 -12.79
N LEU A 401 2.38 20.93 -13.70
CA LEU A 401 3.08 19.66 -13.66
C LEU A 401 4.45 19.89 -13.02
N SER A 402 4.71 19.21 -11.90
CA SER A 402 6.05 19.15 -11.31
C SER A 402 6.58 17.73 -11.26
N LEU A 403 7.89 17.59 -11.34
CA LEU A 403 8.62 16.36 -11.07
C LEU A 403 9.99 16.69 -10.50
N SER A 404 10.59 15.75 -9.79
CA SER A 404 11.97 15.87 -9.31
C SER A 404 12.87 14.95 -10.12
N VAL A 405 14.06 15.45 -10.50
CA VAL A 405 15.07 14.69 -11.23
C VAL A 405 16.40 14.66 -10.47
N TYR A 406 17.11 13.54 -10.57
CA TYR A 406 18.52 13.41 -10.22
C TYR A 406 19.28 12.95 -11.45
N LEU A 407 20.27 13.72 -11.87
CA LEU A 407 21.13 13.36 -13.00
C LEU A 407 22.49 12.95 -12.48
N GLU A 408 22.94 11.76 -12.82
CA GLU A 408 24.33 11.35 -12.54
C GLU A 408 25.31 12.21 -13.34
N LYS A 409 26.55 12.30 -12.85
CA LYS A 409 27.62 13.18 -13.35
C LYS A 409 27.74 13.21 -14.87
N ASP A 410 27.73 12.05 -15.51
CA ASP A 410 27.92 11.89 -16.96
C ASP A 410 26.60 11.53 -17.69
N CYS A 411 25.45 11.94 -17.14
CA CYS A 411 24.16 11.72 -17.77
C CYS A 411 23.98 12.63 -19.00
N GLY A 412 23.90 12.01 -20.17
CA GLY A 412 23.80 12.67 -21.48
C GLY A 412 22.39 13.05 -21.92
N LEU A 413 21.35 12.77 -21.12
CA LEU A 413 19.97 13.14 -21.46
C LEU A 413 19.78 14.67 -21.40
N GLN A 414 19.31 15.26 -22.50
CA GLN A 414 19.18 16.71 -22.67
C GLN A 414 17.78 17.24 -22.35
N SER A 415 16.75 16.39 -22.49
CA SER A 415 15.35 16.76 -22.25
C SER A 415 14.51 15.56 -21.82
N LEU A 416 13.55 15.81 -20.93
CA LEU A 416 12.51 14.86 -20.54
C LEU A 416 11.15 15.38 -21.01
N ASN A 417 10.51 14.71 -21.96
CA ASN A 417 9.20 15.13 -22.46
C ASN A 417 8.09 14.38 -21.74
N VAL A 418 6.94 15.05 -21.59
CA VAL A 418 5.78 14.49 -20.91
C VAL A 418 4.56 14.67 -21.79
N SER A 419 3.64 13.72 -21.76
CA SER A 419 2.34 13.87 -22.43
C SER A 419 1.21 13.24 -21.66
N LEU A 420 0.01 13.77 -21.85
CA LEU A 420 -1.27 13.12 -21.53
C LEU A 420 -1.87 12.50 -22.80
N SER A 421 -2.77 11.54 -22.68
CA SER A 421 -3.17 10.68 -23.81
C SER A 421 -4.63 10.82 -24.25
N ASP A 422 -5.53 11.31 -23.40
CA ASP A 422 -6.96 11.37 -23.73
C ASP A 422 -7.64 12.65 -23.20
N PRO A 423 -7.77 13.71 -24.02
CA PRO A 423 -7.16 13.85 -25.34
C PRO A 423 -5.63 13.96 -25.27
N GLU A 424 -4.94 13.65 -26.37
CA GLU A 424 -3.48 13.76 -26.40
C GLU A 424 -3.05 15.22 -26.25
N VAL A 425 -2.19 15.47 -25.26
CA VAL A 425 -1.50 16.75 -25.09
C VAL A 425 -0.03 16.45 -24.88
N VAL A 426 0.81 16.91 -25.80
CA VAL A 426 2.27 16.83 -25.67
C VAL A 426 2.75 18.10 -25.00
N LEU A 427 3.33 17.96 -23.81
CA LEU A 427 3.82 19.08 -23.01
C LEU A 427 5.24 19.46 -23.46
N ASP A 428 5.58 20.73 -23.30
CA ASP A 428 6.94 21.19 -23.53
C ASP A 428 7.91 20.42 -22.63
N GLY A 429 8.95 19.82 -23.21
CA GLY A 429 9.94 19.03 -22.47
C GLY A 429 10.69 19.81 -21.40
N PHE A 430 10.97 19.17 -20.26
CA PHE A 430 11.84 19.69 -19.21
C PHE A 430 13.28 19.73 -19.71
N ASP A 431 13.88 20.92 -19.74
CA ASP A 431 15.28 21.11 -20.17
C ASP A 431 16.24 20.62 -19.09
N LEU A 432 17.10 19.65 -19.42
CA LEU A 432 18.02 19.00 -18.49
C LEU A 432 19.49 19.43 -18.68
N LYS A 433 19.81 20.29 -19.67
CA LYS A 433 21.20 20.72 -19.97
C LYS A 433 21.89 21.35 -18.76
N ASP A 434 21.17 22.25 -18.11
CA ASP A 434 21.70 23.09 -17.03
C ASP A 434 21.28 22.59 -15.64
N VAL A 435 20.64 21.42 -15.56
CA VAL A 435 20.25 20.83 -14.27
C VAL A 435 21.52 20.36 -13.54
N PRO A 436 21.75 20.83 -12.30
CA PRO A 436 22.87 20.38 -11.48
C PRO A 436 22.95 18.86 -11.37
N LYS A 437 24.12 18.29 -11.66
CA LYS A 437 24.38 16.85 -11.52
C LYS A 437 24.60 16.49 -10.04
N GLU A 438 24.37 15.22 -9.72
CA GLU A 438 24.51 14.62 -8.39
C GLU A 438 23.64 15.30 -7.31
N GLN A 439 22.53 15.92 -7.72
CA GLN A 439 21.60 16.62 -6.85
C GLN A 439 20.17 16.39 -7.33
N TRP A 440 19.24 16.35 -6.39
CA TRP A 440 17.83 16.34 -6.71
C TRP A 440 17.37 17.76 -7.04
N VAL A 441 16.62 17.89 -8.13
CA VAL A 441 16.14 19.16 -8.66
C VAL A 441 14.66 19.02 -8.98
N LYS A 442 13.83 19.79 -8.28
CA LYS A 442 12.41 19.93 -8.61
C LYS A 442 12.27 20.86 -9.79
N MET A 443 11.51 20.43 -10.80
CA MET A 443 11.19 21.18 -11.99
C MET A 443 9.67 21.31 -12.10
N THR A 444 9.19 22.48 -12.48
CA THR A 444 7.75 22.75 -12.61
C THR A 444 7.46 23.43 -13.94
N LYS A 445 6.37 23.01 -14.59
CA LYS A 445 5.83 23.63 -15.79
C LYS A 445 4.31 23.76 -15.70
N THR A 446 3.83 24.92 -16.14
CA THR A 446 2.40 25.14 -16.32
C THR A 446 1.97 24.66 -17.70
N PHE A 447 0.80 24.02 -17.78
CA PHE A 447 0.19 23.63 -19.04
C PHE A 447 -1.32 23.89 -19.04
N GLN A 448 -1.90 24.00 -20.23
CA GLN A 448 -3.33 24.15 -20.44
C GLN A 448 -3.93 22.81 -20.87
N ARG A 449 -5.09 22.49 -20.31
CA ARG A 449 -5.93 21.35 -20.68
C ARG A 449 -7.25 21.90 -21.20
N ASP A 450 -7.46 21.81 -22.52
CA ASP A 450 -8.64 22.42 -23.18
C ASP A 450 -9.93 21.61 -22.98
N GLN A 451 -9.80 20.33 -22.65
CA GLN A 451 -10.90 19.40 -22.39
C GLN A 451 -10.49 18.49 -21.23
N ALA A 452 -11.45 18.15 -20.37
CA ALA A 452 -11.24 17.20 -19.28
C ALA A 452 -10.68 15.86 -19.78
N SER A 453 -9.99 15.14 -18.89
CA SER A 453 -9.53 13.77 -19.12
C SER A 453 -10.68 12.89 -19.61
N GLY A 454 -10.45 12.12 -20.66
CA GLY A 454 -11.29 10.99 -21.04
C GLY A 454 -11.00 9.76 -20.18
N ASP A 455 -11.84 8.72 -20.34
CA ASP A 455 -11.81 7.51 -19.51
C ASP A 455 -10.47 6.76 -19.57
N SER A 456 -9.66 6.96 -20.61
CA SER A 456 -8.37 6.29 -20.80
C SER A 456 -7.16 7.20 -20.59
N ASP A 457 -7.34 8.41 -20.04
CA ASP A 457 -6.26 9.37 -19.90
C ASP A 457 -5.16 8.86 -18.97
N ARG A 458 -3.92 9.19 -19.33
CA ARG A 458 -2.72 8.62 -18.72
C ARG A 458 -1.50 9.48 -19.00
N LEU A 459 -0.56 9.44 -18.07
CA LEU A 459 0.73 10.12 -18.17
C LEU A 459 1.74 9.26 -18.92
N ARG A 460 2.57 9.91 -19.73
CA ARG A 460 3.71 9.28 -20.39
C ARG A 460 4.96 10.14 -20.23
N LEU A 461 6.01 9.55 -19.69
CA LEU A 461 7.37 10.09 -19.72
C LEU A 461 8.04 9.59 -21.00
N ARG A 462 8.47 10.51 -21.87
CA ARG A 462 9.01 10.22 -23.20
C ARG A 462 10.49 10.59 -23.28
N PHE A 463 11.31 9.59 -23.58
CA PHE A 463 12.76 9.69 -23.70
C PHE A 463 13.13 9.52 -25.17
N MET A 464 13.67 10.59 -25.77
CA MET A 464 13.83 10.69 -27.21
C MET A 464 15.30 10.48 -27.59
N LYS A 465 15.57 9.57 -28.54
CA LYS A 465 16.94 9.19 -28.96
C LYS A 465 17.77 10.38 -29.49
N ASP A 466 17.11 11.37 -30.06
CA ASP A 466 17.68 12.61 -30.59
C ASP A 466 17.92 13.68 -29.53
N GLN A 467 17.59 13.40 -28.27
CA GLN A 467 17.83 14.26 -27.11
C GLN A 467 18.79 13.60 -26.11
N VAL A 468 19.62 12.67 -26.59
CA VAL A 468 20.64 11.99 -25.80
C VAL A 468 22.00 12.22 -26.43
N GLU A 469 22.88 12.86 -25.69
CA GLU A 469 24.31 12.97 -26.02
C GLU A 469 25.10 11.80 -25.42
N PRO A 470 26.32 11.50 -25.91
CA PRO A 470 27.18 10.47 -25.32
C PRO A 470 27.41 10.70 -23.82
N GLY A 471 27.24 9.64 -23.03
CA GLY A 471 27.40 9.67 -21.58
C GLY A 471 27.14 8.29 -20.97
N GLU A 472 27.52 8.12 -19.72
CA GLU A 472 27.38 6.86 -18.96
C GLU A 472 26.46 6.99 -17.74
N GLY A 473 26.01 8.21 -17.42
CA GLY A 473 25.18 8.48 -16.24
C GLY A 473 23.69 8.25 -16.47
N MET A 474 23.03 7.79 -15.42
CA MET A 474 21.59 7.55 -15.33
C MET A 474 20.81 8.81 -14.93
N ILE A 475 19.49 8.76 -15.11
CA ILE A 475 18.54 9.71 -14.52
C ILE A 475 17.60 8.99 -13.57
N TYR A 476 17.25 9.64 -12.46
CA TYR A 476 16.18 9.23 -11.55
C TYR A 476 15.08 10.28 -11.56
N ILE A 477 13.82 9.83 -11.48
CA ILE A 477 12.62 10.67 -11.52
C ILE A 477 11.71 10.27 -10.36
N ASP A 478 11.21 11.25 -9.62
CA ASP A 478 10.34 11.06 -8.45
C ASP A 478 9.42 12.29 -8.25
N ASP A 479 8.51 12.23 -7.27
CA ASP A 479 7.62 13.32 -6.84
C ASP A 479 6.84 13.96 -8.02
N ILE A 480 6.28 13.11 -8.90
CA ILE A 480 5.45 13.58 -10.00
C ILE A 480 4.12 14.07 -9.44
N SER A 481 3.75 15.30 -9.78
CA SER A 481 2.53 15.94 -9.30
C SER A 481 1.87 16.74 -10.41
N ILE A 482 0.53 16.66 -10.46
CA ILE A 482 -0.31 17.61 -11.17
C ILE A 482 -1.23 18.28 -10.14
N SER A 483 -1.26 19.61 -10.14
CA SER A 483 -2.17 20.41 -9.33
C SER A 483 -2.80 21.52 -10.16
N ALA A 484 -3.98 22.00 -9.76
CA ALA A 484 -4.57 23.19 -10.37
C ALA A 484 -3.59 24.37 -10.27
N HIS A 485 -3.43 25.12 -11.35
CA HIS A 485 -2.52 26.26 -11.39
C HIS A 485 -3.02 27.38 -10.49
N ASP A 486 -2.14 27.87 -9.61
CA ASP A 486 -2.41 29.03 -8.77
C ASP A 486 -1.59 30.23 -9.29
N PRO A 487 -2.20 31.18 -10.00
CA PRO A 487 -1.49 32.34 -10.56
C PRO A 487 -0.93 33.28 -9.49
N SER A 488 -1.33 33.12 -8.23
CA SER A 488 -0.78 33.87 -7.09
C SER A 488 0.47 33.23 -6.49
N ALA A 489 0.73 31.95 -6.79
CA ALA A 489 1.88 31.22 -6.28
C ALA A 489 3.11 31.47 -7.16
N SER A 490 4.16 32.07 -6.60
CA SER A 490 5.45 32.19 -7.27
C SER A 490 6.33 30.96 -6.97
N ALA A 491 6.12 29.86 -7.68
CA ALA A 491 7.05 28.73 -7.63
C ALA A 491 8.17 28.91 -8.66
N PRO A 492 9.45 28.72 -8.30
CA PRO A 492 10.52 28.75 -9.29
C PRO A 492 10.36 27.58 -10.27
N ALA A 493 10.68 27.81 -11.54
CA ALA A 493 10.64 26.76 -12.57
C ALA A 493 11.60 25.60 -12.26
N MET A 494 12.69 25.89 -11.52
CA MET A 494 13.68 24.92 -11.10
C MET A 494 14.21 25.27 -9.70
N SER A 495 14.33 24.27 -8.82
CA SER A 495 14.94 24.43 -7.50
C SER A 495 15.68 23.17 -7.07
N VAL A 496 16.92 23.33 -6.59
CA VAL A 496 17.64 22.24 -5.90
C VAL A 496 16.91 21.90 -4.61
N ILE A 497 16.66 20.61 -4.39
CA ILE A 497 16.00 20.09 -3.20
C ILE A 497 16.89 19.05 -2.52
N GLN A 498 16.62 18.80 -1.24
CA GLN A 498 17.22 17.67 -0.57
C GLN A 498 16.52 16.40 -1.03
N GLY A 499 17.29 15.40 -1.43
CA GLY A 499 16.79 14.05 -1.58
C GLY A 499 17.59 13.06 -0.75
N LYS A 500 17.15 11.81 -0.80
CA LYS A 500 17.65 10.71 0.00
C LYS A 500 18.44 9.80 -0.94
N THR A 501 19.76 9.89 -0.84
CA THR A 501 20.67 9.01 -1.57
C THR A 501 21.02 7.82 -0.69
N VAL A 502 20.88 6.60 -1.23
CA VAL A 502 21.52 5.44 -0.62
C VAL A 502 23.03 5.62 -0.79
N LYS A 503 23.70 6.05 0.28
CA LYS A 503 25.16 6.18 0.27
C LYS A 503 25.76 4.79 0.13
N LYS A 504 26.32 4.51 -1.04
CA LYS A 504 27.16 3.35 -1.29
C LYS A 504 28.33 3.37 -0.30
N SER A 505 28.40 2.38 0.58
CA SER A 505 29.56 2.19 1.45
C SER A 505 30.74 1.68 0.62
N PRO A 506 31.99 1.86 1.04
CA PRO A 506 33.18 1.40 0.28
C PRO A 506 33.20 -0.10 -0.05
N ASN A 507 32.45 -0.91 0.70
CA ASN A 507 32.37 -2.36 0.53
C ASN A 507 31.13 -2.83 -0.25
N ASP A 508 30.25 -1.91 -0.63
CA ASP A 508 29.07 -2.21 -1.43
C ASP A 508 29.46 -2.26 -2.90
N MET A 509 28.81 -3.12 -3.68
CA MET A 509 29.07 -3.25 -5.11
C MET A 509 27.81 -2.98 -5.91
N THR A 510 27.90 -2.12 -6.92
CA THR A 510 26.86 -2.06 -7.96
C THR A 510 26.86 -3.35 -8.76
N LEU A 511 25.78 -3.60 -9.52
CA LEU A 511 25.73 -4.72 -10.46
C LEU A 511 26.94 -4.72 -11.40
N GLN A 512 27.28 -3.55 -11.94
CA GLN A 512 28.39 -3.41 -12.88
C GLN A 512 29.74 -3.74 -12.22
N GLU A 513 29.99 -3.24 -11.02
CA GLU A 513 31.23 -3.53 -10.29
C GLU A 513 31.36 -4.99 -9.90
N PHE A 514 30.24 -5.63 -9.54
CA PHE A 514 30.22 -7.07 -9.27
C PHE A 514 30.48 -7.89 -10.54
N VAL A 515 29.87 -7.50 -11.67
CA VAL A 515 30.10 -8.11 -12.98
C VAL A 515 31.56 -7.99 -13.38
N ASP A 516 32.17 -6.81 -13.24
CA ASP A 516 33.57 -6.58 -13.59
C ASP A 516 34.53 -7.38 -12.70
N MET A 517 34.25 -7.44 -11.38
CA MET A 517 34.99 -8.28 -10.44
C MET A 517 34.91 -9.76 -10.82
N GLU A 518 33.71 -10.31 -11.07
CA GLU A 518 33.55 -11.72 -11.44
C GLU A 518 34.18 -12.00 -12.81
N LYS A 519 34.10 -11.08 -13.77
CA LYS A 519 34.73 -11.23 -15.08
C LYS A 519 36.24 -11.37 -14.98
N ALA A 520 36.90 -10.54 -14.16
CA ALA A 520 38.32 -10.66 -13.88
C ALA A 520 38.68 -12.02 -13.23
N LYS A 521 37.88 -12.44 -12.25
CA LYS A 521 38.07 -13.71 -11.55
C LYS A 521 37.89 -14.93 -12.46
N TRP A 522 36.88 -14.94 -13.33
CA TRP A 522 36.65 -16.05 -14.26
C TRP A 522 37.78 -16.14 -15.28
N GLN A 523 38.27 -15.00 -15.77
CA GLN A 523 39.43 -14.94 -16.65
C GLN A 523 40.69 -15.50 -15.98
N GLU A 524 40.96 -15.15 -14.72
CA GLU A 524 42.10 -15.66 -13.95
C GLU A 524 42.03 -17.19 -13.76
N ASN A 525 40.83 -17.73 -13.54
CA ASN A 525 40.61 -19.16 -13.33
C ASN A 525 40.41 -19.97 -14.65
N GLY A 526 40.45 -19.31 -15.81
CA GLY A 526 40.24 -19.94 -17.11
C GLY A 526 38.81 -20.48 -17.32
N TRP A 527 37.82 -19.92 -16.64
CA TRP A 527 36.42 -20.33 -16.76
C TRP A 527 35.73 -19.65 -17.97
N PRO A 528 34.82 -20.35 -18.67
CA PRO A 528 34.07 -19.75 -19.77
C PRO A 528 33.07 -18.72 -19.22
N TRP A 529 33.24 -17.44 -19.57
CA TRP A 529 32.39 -16.34 -19.08
C TRP A 529 30.89 -16.55 -19.33
N ASN A 530 30.06 -16.31 -18.32
CA ASN A 530 28.60 -16.31 -18.42
C ASN A 530 27.99 -15.12 -17.66
N GLN A 531 27.66 -14.06 -18.39
CA GLN A 531 27.12 -12.82 -17.81
C GLN A 531 25.75 -13.02 -17.15
N GLN A 532 24.84 -13.75 -17.80
CA GLN A 532 23.48 -13.97 -17.26
C GLN A 532 23.52 -14.67 -15.90
N ALA A 533 24.43 -15.63 -15.72
CA ALA A 533 24.60 -16.31 -14.43
C ALA A 533 25.12 -15.35 -13.33
N VAL A 534 26.02 -14.42 -13.68
CA VAL A 534 26.57 -13.43 -12.74
C VAL A 534 25.50 -12.40 -12.35
N GLU A 535 24.72 -11.91 -13.30
CA GLU A 535 23.60 -11.00 -13.03
C GLU A 535 22.51 -11.68 -12.19
N ALA A 536 22.23 -12.96 -12.43
CA ALA A 536 21.32 -13.74 -11.58
C ALA A 536 21.85 -13.89 -10.14
N ASN A 537 23.14 -14.17 -9.98
CA ASN A 537 23.78 -14.23 -8.65
C ASN A 537 23.71 -12.88 -7.93
N PHE A 538 23.89 -11.77 -8.65
CA PHE A 538 23.75 -10.44 -8.06
C PHE A 538 22.32 -10.19 -7.56
N LYS A 539 21.30 -10.55 -8.35
CA LYS A 539 19.89 -10.44 -7.92
C LYS A 539 19.57 -11.29 -6.69
N GLU A 540 20.21 -12.45 -6.55
CA GLU A 540 20.08 -13.26 -5.32
C GLU A 540 20.79 -12.63 -4.12
N MET A 541 21.80 -11.80 -4.37
CA MET A 541 22.67 -11.19 -3.37
C MET A 541 22.13 -9.86 -2.87
N ASP A 542 21.62 -9.01 -3.76
CA ASP A 542 20.91 -7.76 -3.48
C ASP A 542 19.51 -8.07 -2.95
N VAL A 543 19.44 -8.46 -1.67
CA VAL A 543 18.22 -8.98 -1.04
C VAL A 543 17.21 -7.85 -0.85
N ASP A 544 17.69 -6.65 -0.52
CA ASP A 544 16.82 -5.50 -0.30
C ASP A 544 16.43 -4.75 -1.61
N GLN A 545 16.98 -5.20 -2.74
CA GLN A 545 16.73 -4.72 -4.11
C GLN A 545 17.04 -3.23 -4.26
N ASN A 546 18.15 -2.79 -3.69
CA ASN A 546 18.59 -1.41 -3.72
C ASN A 546 19.65 -1.12 -4.80
N GLY A 547 19.89 -2.07 -5.71
CA GLY A 547 20.88 -1.95 -6.78
C GLY A 547 22.33 -2.10 -6.32
N LEU A 548 22.58 -2.33 -5.01
CA LEU A 548 23.88 -2.49 -4.38
C LEU A 548 23.91 -3.80 -3.57
N ALA A 549 24.84 -4.69 -3.91
CA ALA A 549 25.17 -5.81 -3.04
C ALA A 549 26.07 -5.32 -1.89
N SER A 550 25.47 -5.08 -0.73
CA SER A 550 26.20 -4.59 0.44
C SER A 550 27.22 -5.60 0.95
N GLY A 551 28.27 -5.14 1.64
CA GLY A 551 29.29 -6.04 2.20
C GLY A 551 28.69 -7.20 3.02
N GLN A 552 27.61 -6.95 3.77
CA GLN A 552 26.90 -7.95 4.57
C GLN A 552 26.11 -8.94 3.70
N GLU A 553 25.42 -8.45 2.68
CA GLU A 553 24.68 -9.27 1.71
C GLU A 553 25.60 -10.22 0.97
N ARG A 554 26.74 -9.71 0.47
CA ARG A 554 27.75 -10.52 -0.22
C ARG A 554 28.26 -11.63 0.69
N GLN A 555 28.64 -11.29 1.92
CA GLN A 555 29.11 -12.29 2.90
C GLN A 555 28.06 -13.36 3.18
N THR A 556 26.80 -12.95 3.36
CA THR A 556 25.68 -13.86 3.64
C THR A 556 25.43 -14.80 2.45
N TRP A 557 25.43 -14.27 1.23
CA TRP A 557 25.24 -15.05 0.01
C TRP A 557 26.39 -16.05 -0.23
N PHE A 558 27.65 -15.62 -0.08
CA PHE A 558 28.80 -16.51 -0.24
C PHE A 558 28.82 -17.63 0.83
N ALA A 559 28.45 -17.31 2.07
CA ALA A 559 28.35 -18.32 3.14
C ALA A 559 27.28 -19.37 2.82
N LYS A 560 26.10 -18.93 2.32
CA LYS A 560 25.03 -19.83 1.87
C LYS A 560 25.49 -20.74 0.74
N ARG A 561 26.12 -20.20 -0.31
CA ARG A 561 26.60 -20.98 -1.44
C ARG A 561 27.71 -21.97 -1.07
N ALA A 562 28.62 -21.57 -0.17
CA ALA A 562 29.63 -22.48 0.34
C ALA A 562 29.02 -23.68 1.09
N ALA A 563 27.97 -23.44 1.88
CA ALA A 563 27.24 -24.50 2.59
C ALA A 563 26.48 -25.44 1.64
N GLU A 564 25.87 -24.92 0.58
CA GLU A 564 25.20 -25.71 -0.46
C GLU A 564 26.19 -26.63 -1.19
N VAL A 565 27.33 -26.08 -1.65
CA VAL A 565 28.39 -26.86 -2.32
C VAL A 565 28.97 -27.93 -1.39
N ALA A 566 29.12 -27.63 -0.09
CA ALA A 566 29.58 -28.61 0.90
C ALA A 566 28.59 -29.76 1.08
N LYS A 567 27.28 -29.48 1.11
CA LYS A 567 26.22 -30.50 1.16
C LYS A 567 26.22 -31.37 -0.10
N GLU A 568 26.33 -30.79 -1.29
CA GLU A 568 26.37 -31.55 -2.55
C GLU A 568 27.58 -32.49 -2.64
N LYS A 569 28.75 -32.06 -2.15
CA LYS A 569 29.95 -32.90 -2.06
C LYS A 569 29.80 -34.04 -1.06
N ALA A 570 29.07 -33.83 0.04
CA ALA A 570 28.81 -34.87 1.04
C ALA A 570 27.81 -35.93 0.56
N THR A 571 26.94 -35.61 -0.40
CA THR A 571 25.93 -36.51 -0.96
C THR A 571 26.38 -37.29 -2.21
N LYS A 572 27.56 -37.02 -2.77
CA LYS A 572 28.11 -37.84 -3.86
C LYS A 572 28.81 -39.09 -3.30
N PRO A 573 28.42 -40.31 -3.68
CA PRO A 573 29.13 -41.51 -3.26
C PRO A 573 30.57 -41.45 -3.80
N GLN A 574 31.54 -41.69 -2.93
CA GLN A 574 32.92 -41.91 -3.38
C GLN A 574 32.93 -43.19 -4.22
N SER A 575 33.17 -43.06 -5.53
CA SER A 575 33.46 -44.21 -6.37
C SER A 575 34.70 -44.94 -5.82
N PRO A 576 34.71 -46.29 -5.82
CA PRO A 576 35.74 -47.10 -5.18
C PRO A 576 37.15 -46.89 -5.77
#